data_AF-A0A1Y1HQJ0-F1
#
_entry.id   AF-A0A1Y1HQJ0-F1
#
_cell.length_a   1.000
_cell.length_b   1.000
_cell.length_c   1.000
_cell.angle_alpha   90.00
_cell.angle_beta   90.00
_cell.angle_gamma   90.00
#
_symmetry.space_group_name_H-M   'P 1'
#
loop_
_entity.id
_entity.type
_entity.pdbx_description
1 polymer ?
#
loop_
_entity_poly.entity_id
_entity_poly.type
_entity_poly.pdbx_seq_one_letter_code
_entity_poly.pdbx_strand_id
1 'polypeptide(L)'
;MDSNVVVECLSKDVATVQSLVQEFAFDFMEGLDMLFSQDQEASSEPPKSLLRYGIDGLANLSKGSRVFRDAIRNLPNIAEILQGFKRVFSKDFAKKLDADPQRARDLKFLLTSVIAALAFSADSQIWLLDVGLLDILCAVYESTHRREIANLLVSDDPSGRQKIAASRCNTVLLRLVETEEALKKLQQLNALSRLKVHKDIINAASPESEVFWGRLKAGLSGKVPPNLRRMDGDHPWPGFKISYSDERWRFARRHATSGAFPTRTVCSWKLSTAGPEPDSGGFSRCARCQVARYCSKEHQKLHWRTHRKHCQAQLVITNAEAKPGRKGGREARWKELEPE
;
A
#
# COMPACT_ATOMS: atom_id res chain seq x y z
N MET A 1 13.07 -2.49 15.03
CA MET A 1 13.08 -1.04 14.71
C MET A 1 11.71 -0.66 14.17
N ASP A 2 11.15 0.49 14.54
CA ASP A 2 9.89 0.97 13.96
C ASP A 2 10.10 1.26 12.48
N SER A 3 9.43 0.49 11.61
CA SER A 3 9.56 0.65 10.17
C SER A 3 9.27 2.09 9.72
N ASN A 4 8.34 2.82 10.35
CA ASN A 4 8.01 4.18 9.93
C ASN A 4 9.14 5.17 10.25
N VAL A 5 9.83 4.99 11.39
CA VAL A 5 11.01 5.80 11.75
C VAL A 5 12.20 5.48 10.84
N VAL A 6 12.33 4.22 10.42
CA VAL A 6 13.34 3.79 9.44
C VAL A 6 13.02 4.36 8.05
N VAL A 7 11.76 4.28 7.59
CA VAL A 7 11.29 4.80 6.30
C VAL A 7 11.62 6.29 6.14
N GLU A 8 11.43 7.08 7.21
CA GLU A 8 11.59 8.53 7.15
C GLU A 8 13.03 9.03 7.42
N CYS A 9 13.84 8.21 8.10
CA CYS A 9 15.28 8.44 8.20
C CYS A 9 16.00 8.06 6.91
N LEU A 10 15.60 6.94 6.29
CA LEU A 10 16.13 6.51 4.99
C LEU A 10 15.75 7.50 3.89
N SER A 11 14.54 8.07 3.90
CA SER A 11 14.05 8.97 2.84
C SER A 11 14.81 10.29 2.68
N LYS A 12 15.78 10.63 3.53
CA LYS A 12 16.54 11.88 3.44
C LYS A 12 17.76 11.79 2.53
N ASP A 13 18.31 10.60 2.36
CA ASP A 13 19.42 10.37 1.46
C ASP A 13 18.93 9.55 0.27
N VAL A 14 18.76 10.23 -0.86
CA VAL A 14 18.31 9.63 -2.12
C VAL A 14 19.25 8.50 -2.53
N ALA A 15 20.57 8.62 -2.29
CA ALA A 15 21.54 7.59 -2.63
C ALA A 15 21.35 6.34 -1.76
N THR A 16 21.18 6.49 -0.44
CA THR A 16 20.84 5.38 0.46
C THR A 16 19.53 4.69 0.05
N VAL A 17 18.49 5.45 -0.29
CA VAL A 17 17.21 4.87 -0.76
C VAL A 17 17.39 4.09 -2.05
N GLN A 18 18.13 4.64 -3.01
CA GLN A 18 18.43 3.96 -4.27
C GLN A 18 19.20 2.66 -4.04
N SER A 19 20.24 2.69 -3.19
CA SER A 19 21.01 1.50 -2.82
C SER A 19 20.12 0.43 -2.18
N LEU A 20 19.25 0.81 -1.24
CA LEU A 20 18.35 -0.13 -0.57
C LEU A 20 17.34 -0.74 -1.55
N VAL A 21 16.81 0.06 -2.47
CA VAL A 21 15.87 -0.42 -3.50
C VAL A 21 16.57 -1.36 -4.49
N GLN A 22 17.84 -1.11 -4.83
CA GLN A 22 18.65 -1.98 -5.68
C GLN A 22 19.00 -3.31 -4.99
N GLU A 23 19.43 -3.26 -3.73
CA GLU A 23 19.72 -4.45 -2.92
C GLU A 23 18.47 -5.31 -2.78
N PHE A 24 17.32 -4.69 -2.45
CA PHE A 24 16.05 -5.40 -2.43
C PHE A 24 15.70 -6.03 -3.78
N ALA A 25 15.86 -5.28 -4.88
CA ALA A 25 15.54 -5.78 -6.21
C ALA A 25 16.39 -6.99 -6.58
N PHE A 26 17.68 -6.96 -6.22
CA PHE A 26 18.60 -8.07 -6.40
C PHE A 26 18.17 -9.28 -5.57
N ASP A 27 18.03 -9.13 -4.25
CA ASP A 27 17.65 -10.21 -3.33
C ASP A 27 16.30 -10.83 -3.69
N PHE A 28 15.36 -9.99 -4.15
CA PHE A 28 14.05 -10.44 -4.56
C PHE A 28 14.12 -11.29 -5.83
N MET A 29 14.87 -10.84 -6.85
CA MET A 29 15.02 -11.58 -8.09
C MET A 29 15.79 -12.88 -7.86
N GLU A 30 16.87 -12.85 -7.09
CA GLU A 30 17.61 -14.06 -6.69
C GLU A 30 16.68 -15.02 -5.92
N GLY A 31 15.92 -14.52 -4.95
CA GLY A 31 14.96 -15.31 -4.20
C GLY A 31 13.85 -15.91 -5.07
N LEU A 32 13.36 -15.18 -6.08
CA LEU A 32 12.44 -15.72 -7.08
C LEU A 32 13.11 -16.81 -7.92
N ASP A 33 14.30 -16.55 -8.45
CA ASP A 33 15.02 -17.50 -9.28
C ASP A 33 15.35 -18.78 -8.51
N MET A 34 15.70 -18.69 -7.23
CA MET A 34 15.82 -19.84 -6.34
C MET A 34 14.50 -20.62 -6.20
N LEU A 35 13.36 -19.93 -6.09
CA LEU A 35 12.04 -20.58 -6.06
C LEU A 35 11.67 -21.23 -7.40
N PHE A 36 12.11 -20.65 -8.53
CA PHE A 36 11.83 -21.18 -9.86
C PHE A 36 12.77 -22.32 -10.29
N SER A 37 14.02 -22.30 -9.82
CA SER A 37 15.09 -23.23 -10.20
C SER A 37 15.12 -24.53 -9.38
N GLN A 38 14.17 -24.71 -8.45
CA GLN A 38 14.04 -25.96 -7.68
C GLN A 38 13.54 -27.13 -8.55
N ASP A 39 14.42 -27.62 -9.43
CA ASP A 39 14.60 -29.04 -9.71
C ASP A 39 15.60 -29.68 -8.71
N GLN A 40 16.11 -28.91 -7.73
CA GLN A 40 17.07 -29.40 -6.75
C GLN A 40 16.42 -30.26 -5.65
N GLU A 41 16.85 -31.51 -5.61
CA GLU A 41 16.60 -32.51 -4.58
C GLU A 41 16.79 -31.94 -3.16
N ALA A 42 15.67 -31.85 -2.43
CA ALA A 42 15.47 -32.01 -0.98
C ALA A 42 16.33 -31.27 0.09
N SER A 43 17.44 -30.57 -0.19
CA SER A 43 18.46 -30.40 0.85
C SER A 43 18.61 -29.04 1.55
N SER A 44 17.91 -27.97 1.17
CA SER A 44 17.97 -26.74 1.99
C SER A 44 16.69 -25.94 1.91
N GLU A 45 16.02 -25.75 3.06
CA GLU A 45 14.95 -24.78 3.15
C GLU A 45 15.50 -23.40 2.72
N PRO A 46 14.97 -22.79 1.65
CA PRO A 46 15.34 -21.41 1.33
C PRO A 46 15.01 -20.52 2.54
N PRO A 47 15.77 -19.44 2.81
CA PRO A 47 15.58 -18.64 4.01
C PRO A 47 14.18 -18.00 4.06
N LYS A 48 13.24 -18.66 4.74
CA LYS A 48 11.82 -18.24 4.88
C LYS A 48 11.71 -16.81 5.43
N SER A 49 12.69 -16.40 6.24
CA SER A 49 12.78 -15.07 6.83
C SER A 49 13.05 -13.98 5.78
N LEU A 50 13.98 -14.20 4.85
CA LEU A 50 14.46 -13.15 3.96
C LEU A 50 13.34 -12.65 3.02
N LEU A 51 12.65 -13.57 2.35
CA LEU A 51 11.55 -13.23 1.45
C LEU A 51 10.39 -12.56 2.20
N ARG A 52 10.04 -13.07 3.39
CA ARG A 52 8.90 -12.54 4.15
C ARG A 52 9.17 -11.13 4.67
N TYR A 53 10.28 -10.94 5.37
CA TYR A 53 10.62 -9.65 5.96
C TYR A 53 11.00 -8.61 4.89
N GLY A 54 11.64 -9.05 3.80
CA GLY A 54 11.97 -8.19 2.66
C GLY A 54 10.73 -7.63 1.98
N ILE A 55 9.77 -8.49 1.60
CA ILE A 55 8.56 -8.05 0.89
C ILE A 55 7.65 -7.20 1.79
N ASP A 56 7.50 -7.57 3.07
CA ASP A 56 6.76 -6.73 4.03
C ASP A 56 7.45 -5.37 4.22
N GLY A 57 8.77 -5.34 4.33
CA GLY A 57 9.57 -4.11 4.36
C GLY A 57 9.30 -3.24 3.14
N LEU A 58 9.33 -3.83 1.95
CA LEU A 58 9.05 -3.13 0.69
C LEU A 58 7.65 -2.52 0.67
N ALA A 59 6.62 -3.27 1.07
CA ALA A 59 5.25 -2.77 1.11
C ALA A 59 5.13 -1.55 2.04
N ASN A 60 5.76 -1.62 3.22
CA ASN A 60 5.75 -0.53 4.20
C ASN A 60 6.52 0.71 3.72
N LEU A 61 7.71 0.52 3.13
CA LEU A 61 8.51 1.60 2.54
C LEU A 61 7.78 2.27 1.38
N SER A 62 7.20 1.47 0.48
CA SER A 62 6.39 1.96 -0.65
C SER A 62 5.17 2.75 -0.19
N LYS A 63 4.52 2.32 0.89
CA LYS A 63 3.36 3.01 1.47
C LYS A 63 3.74 4.36 2.08
N GLY A 64 4.88 4.44 2.75
CA GLY A 64 5.29 5.57 3.58
C GLY A 64 6.15 6.62 2.87
N SER A 65 6.89 6.26 1.83
CA SER A 65 7.91 7.14 1.23
C SER A 65 7.71 7.34 -0.27
N ARG A 66 7.53 8.60 -0.68
CA ARG A 66 7.51 8.99 -2.10
C ARG A 66 8.88 8.77 -2.75
N VAL A 67 9.96 9.18 -2.09
CA VAL A 67 11.34 9.01 -2.57
C VAL A 67 11.62 7.53 -2.86
N PHE A 68 11.11 6.63 -2.01
CA PHE A 68 11.24 5.19 -2.20
C PHE A 68 10.46 4.70 -3.44
N ARG A 69 9.24 5.18 -3.65
CA ARG A 69 8.47 4.87 -4.87
C ARG A 69 9.13 5.40 -6.14
N ASP A 70 9.70 6.60 -6.09
CA ASP A 70 10.44 7.17 -7.21
C ASP A 70 11.71 6.33 -7.49
N ALA A 71 12.40 5.85 -6.46
CA ALA A 71 13.53 4.93 -6.62
C ALA A 71 13.10 3.59 -7.25
N ILE A 72 11.98 2.98 -6.81
CA ILE A 72 11.43 1.76 -7.44
C ILE A 72 11.12 2.01 -8.92
N ARG A 73 10.48 3.15 -9.24
CA ARG A 73 10.15 3.51 -10.63
C ARG A 73 11.38 3.58 -11.52
N ASN A 74 12.49 4.07 -10.97
CA ASN A 74 13.74 4.29 -11.70
C ASN A 74 14.67 3.06 -11.71
N LEU A 75 14.23 1.92 -11.18
CA LEU A 75 14.99 0.67 -11.30
C LEU A 75 15.08 0.25 -12.78
N PRO A 76 16.28 -0.06 -13.30
CA PRO A 76 16.45 -0.41 -14.71
C PRO A 76 15.73 -1.72 -15.09
N ASN A 77 15.55 -2.62 -14.12
CA ASN A 77 14.94 -3.94 -14.27
C ASN A 77 13.51 -4.02 -13.70
N ILE A 78 12.83 -2.89 -13.46
CA ILE A 78 11.50 -2.91 -12.81
C ILE A 78 10.46 -3.73 -13.58
N ALA A 79 10.53 -3.72 -14.92
CA ALA A 79 9.66 -4.54 -15.75
C ALA A 79 9.87 -6.04 -15.47
N GLU A 80 11.11 -6.49 -15.33
CA GLU A 80 11.45 -7.89 -15.02
C GLU A 80 10.97 -8.28 -13.62
N ILE A 81 11.15 -7.40 -12.63
CA ILE A 81 10.66 -7.60 -11.26
C ILE A 81 9.14 -7.80 -11.26
N LEU A 82 8.41 -6.95 -11.98
CA LEU A 82 6.95 -7.05 -12.07
C LEU A 82 6.49 -8.27 -12.87
N GLN A 83 7.26 -8.71 -13.87
CA GLN A 83 7.03 -10.00 -14.51
C GLN A 83 7.28 -11.15 -13.54
N GLY A 84 8.29 -11.06 -12.68
CA GLY A 84 8.52 -11.98 -11.57
C GLY A 84 7.31 -12.08 -10.64
N PHE A 85 6.70 -10.94 -10.28
CA PHE A 85 5.45 -10.90 -9.50
C PHE A 85 4.35 -11.67 -10.24
N LYS A 86 4.16 -11.41 -11.55
CA LYS A 86 3.17 -12.11 -12.36
C LYS A 86 3.40 -13.63 -12.38
N ARG A 87 4.66 -14.07 -12.52
CA ARG A 87 5.03 -15.51 -12.52
C ARG A 87 4.64 -16.22 -11.24
N VAL A 88 4.71 -15.55 -10.08
CA VAL A 88 4.25 -16.10 -8.78
C VAL A 88 2.75 -16.42 -8.77
N PHE A 89 1.96 -15.78 -9.63
CA PHE A 89 0.54 -16.09 -9.78
C PHE A 89 0.25 -17.06 -10.94
N SER A 90 1.27 -17.61 -11.60
CA SER A 90 1.06 -18.59 -12.68
C SER A 90 0.61 -19.95 -12.14
N LYS A 91 -0.08 -20.73 -12.98
CA LYS A 91 -0.47 -22.12 -12.66
C LYS A 91 0.75 -23.01 -12.42
N ASP A 92 1.83 -22.78 -13.16
CA ASP A 92 3.06 -23.57 -13.03
C ASP A 92 3.73 -23.31 -11.68
N PHE A 93 3.72 -22.07 -11.21
CA PHE A 93 4.20 -21.74 -9.88
C PHE A 93 3.31 -22.32 -8.78
N ALA A 94 1.98 -22.26 -8.95
CA ALA A 94 1.06 -22.88 -8.01
C ALA A 94 1.36 -24.38 -7.84
N LYS A 95 1.55 -25.11 -8.95
CA LYS A 95 1.93 -26.53 -8.92
C LYS A 95 3.22 -26.79 -8.16
N LYS A 96 4.25 -25.96 -8.36
CA LYS A 96 5.53 -26.08 -7.64
C LYS A 96 5.38 -25.89 -6.13
N LEU A 97 4.45 -25.02 -5.71
CA LEU A 97 4.14 -24.80 -4.30
C LEU A 97 3.00 -25.68 -3.76
N ASP A 98 2.47 -26.63 -4.53
CA ASP A 98 1.41 -27.53 -4.03
C ASP A 98 1.89 -28.37 -2.83
N ALA A 99 3.22 -28.55 -2.68
CA ALA A 99 3.83 -29.15 -1.50
C ALA A 99 3.64 -28.29 -0.21
N ASP A 100 3.43 -26.98 -0.34
CA ASP A 100 3.14 -26.06 0.77
C ASP A 100 2.13 -24.97 0.35
N PRO A 101 0.82 -25.30 0.36
CA PRO A 101 -0.24 -24.37 -0.01
C PRO A 101 -0.36 -23.15 0.92
N GLN A 102 0.15 -23.22 2.16
CA GLN A 102 0.15 -22.07 3.06
C GLN A 102 1.21 -21.07 2.62
N ARG A 103 2.41 -21.53 2.28
CA ARG A 103 3.48 -20.68 1.77
C ARG A 103 3.11 -20.00 0.46
N ALA A 104 2.44 -20.70 -0.45
CA ALA A 104 1.91 -20.10 -1.68
C ALA A 104 0.97 -18.93 -1.37
N ARG A 105 0.03 -19.14 -0.43
CA ARG A 105 -0.93 -18.11 -0.01
C ARG A 105 -0.23 -16.92 0.65
N ASP A 106 0.72 -17.17 1.55
CA ASP A 106 1.49 -16.13 2.23
C ASP A 106 2.27 -15.28 1.22
N LEU A 107 2.96 -15.90 0.26
CA LEU A 107 3.71 -15.18 -0.77
C LEU A 107 2.80 -14.33 -1.67
N LYS A 108 1.69 -14.89 -2.16
CA LYS A 108 0.67 -14.16 -2.93
C LYS A 108 0.13 -12.96 -2.15
N PHE A 109 -0.13 -13.16 -0.86
CA PHE A 109 -0.58 -12.11 0.03
C PHE A 109 0.48 -11.00 0.18
N LEU A 110 1.74 -11.35 0.43
CA LEU A 110 2.82 -10.38 0.60
C LEU A 110 3.03 -9.53 -0.66
N LEU A 111 3.06 -10.16 -1.84
CA LEU A 111 3.21 -9.45 -3.12
C LEU A 111 2.03 -8.53 -3.40
N THR A 112 0.80 -8.97 -3.10
CA THR A 112 -0.37 -8.08 -3.24
C THR A 112 -0.35 -6.92 -2.25
N SER A 113 0.31 -7.03 -1.09
CA SER A 113 0.55 -5.90 -0.16
C SER A 113 1.42 -4.81 -0.80
N VAL A 114 2.49 -5.21 -1.51
CA VAL A 114 3.36 -4.27 -2.24
C VAL A 114 2.57 -3.56 -3.33
N ILE A 115 1.84 -4.34 -4.14
CA ILE A 115 0.97 -3.80 -5.20
C ILE A 115 -0.02 -2.80 -4.63
N ALA A 116 -0.67 -3.12 -3.52
CA ALA A 116 -1.59 -2.22 -2.85
C ALA A 116 -0.89 -0.96 -2.34
N ALA A 117 0.30 -1.08 -1.74
CA ALA A 117 1.06 0.07 -1.24
C ALA A 117 1.38 1.08 -2.35
N LEU A 118 1.75 0.58 -3.54
CA LEU A 118 2.00 1.39 -4.72
C LEU A 118 0.70 1.94 -5.32
N ALA A 119 -0.35 1.13 -5.48
CA ALA A 119 -1.58 1.56 -6.13
C ALA A 119 -2.41 2.57 -5.30
N PHE A 120 -2.21 2.61 -3.98
CA PHE A 120 -2.88 3.58 -3.11
C PHE A 120 -2.28 4.99 -3.15
N SER A 121 -1.03 5.10 -3.60
CA SER A 121 -0.31 6.36 -3.69
C SER A 121 -0.54 6.98 -5.06
N ALA A 122 -1.16 8.16 -5.10
CA ALA A 122 -1.59 8.79 -6.36
C ALA A 122 -0.43 9.01 -7.34
N ASP A 123 0.75 9.34 -6.80
CA ASP A 123 1.98 9.56 -7.55
C ASP A 123 2.51 8.30 -8.27
N SER A 124 2.06 7.09 -7.92
CA SER A 124 2.49 5.84 -8.56
C SER A 124 1.43 5.13 -9.39
N GLN A 125 0.17 5.56 -9.36
CA GLN A 125 -0.93 4.83 -10.01
C GLN A 125 -0.77 4.68 -11.52
N ILE A 126 -0.53 5.80 -12.23
CA ILE A 126 -0.44 5.80 -13.70
C ILE A 126 0.76 4.99 -14.16
N TRP A 127 1.92 5.26 -13.57
CA TRP A 127 3.13 4.50 -13.83
C TRP A 127 2.92 3.00 -13.60
N LEU A 128 2.28 2.59 -12.49
CA LEU A 128 2.06 1.18 -12.19
C LEU A 128 1.16 0.52 -13.25
N LEU A 129 0.15 1.25 -13.77
CA LEU A 129 -0.68 0.80 -14.88
C LEU A 129 0.12 0.67 -16.19
N ASP A 130 1.03 1.61 -16.48
CA ASP A 130 1.90 1.56 -17.66
C ASP A 130 2.82 0.33 -17.67
N VAL A 131 3.33 -0.06 -16.49
CA VAL A 131 4.21 -1.22 -16.35
C VAL A 131 3.48 -2.56 -16.16
N GLY A 132 2.16 -2.59 -16.37
CA GLY A 132 1.41 -3.85 -16.42
C GLY A 132 0.72 -4.28 -15.13
N LEU A 133 0.36 -3.35 -14.23
CA LEU A 133 -0.43 -3.68 -13.03
C LEU A 133 -1.67 -4.52 -13.35
N LEU A 134 -2.42 -4.14 -14.39
CA LEU A 134 -3.65 -4.82 -14.75
C LEU A 134 -3.42 -6.30 -15.07
N ASP A 135 -2.30 -6.62 -15.74
CA ASP A 135 -1.89 -8.00 -16.01
C ASP A 135 -1.63 -8.78 -14.72
N ILE A 136 -1.00 -8.15 -13.73
CA ILE A 136 -0.75 -8.78 -12.43
C ILE A 136 -2.06 -9.01 -11.69
N LEU A 137 -3.00 -8.05 -11.69
CA LEU A 137 -4.32 -8.21 -11.07
C LEU A 137 -5.09 -9.36 -11.71
N CYS A 138 -5.11 -9.46 -13.05
CA CYS A 138 -5.71 -10.59 -13.77
C CYS A 138 -5.05 -11.92 -13.37
N ALA A 139 -3.73 -11.98 -13.28
CA ALA A 139 -3.01 -13.18 -12.86
C ALA A 139 -3.38 -13.60 -11.43
N VAL A 140 -3.51 -12.64 -10.49
CA VAL A 140 -3.97 -12.93 -9.12
C VAL A 140 -5.35 -13.59 -9.15
N TYR A 141 -6.30 -13.01 -9.90
CA TYR A 141 -7.65 -13.56 -9.99
C TYR A 141 -7.70 -14.93 -10.66
N GLU A 142 -6.93 -15.14 -11.73
CA GLU A 142 -6.82 -16.45 -12.38
C GLU A 142 -6.27 -17.52 -11.43
N SER A 143 -5.31 -17.13 -10.58
CA SER A 143 -4.65 -18.03 -9.62
C SER A 143 -5.43 -18.28 -8.32
N THR A 144 -6.54 -17.57 -8.11
CA THR A 144 -7.32 -17.64 -6.87
C THR A 144 -8.48 -18.61 -7.05
N HIS A 145 -8.55 -19.65 -6.21
CA HIS A 145 -9.63 -20.63 -6.28
C HIS A 145 -10.83 -20.21 -5.42
N ARG A 146 -12.06 -20.44 -5.92
CA ARG A 146 -13.29 -20.18 -5.14
C ARG A 146 -13.31 -20.93 -3.79
N ARG A 147 -12.76 -22.15 -3.75
CA ARG A 147 -12.67 -22.95 -2.51
C ARG A 147 -11.78 -22.29 -1.47
N GLU A 148 -10.67 -21.68 -1.89
CA GLU A 148 -9.76 -20.94 -1.00
C GLU A 148 -10.50 -19.76 -0.34
N ILE A 149 -11.27 -19.01 -1.15
CA ILE A 149 -12.10 -17.91 -0.65
C ILE A 149 -13.13 -18.44 0.35
N ALA A 150 -13.88 -19.48 0.00
CA ALA A 150 -14.91 -20.06 0.87
C ALA A 150 -14.32 -20.52 2.22
N ASN A 151 -13.19 -21.23 2.21
CA ASN A 151 -12.53 -21.71 3.42
C ASN A 151 -12.12 -20.54 4.36
N LEU A 152 -11.63 -19.44 3.80
CA LEU A 152 -11.22 -18.26 4.57
C LEU A 152 -12.40 -17.40 5.05
N LEU A 153 -13.56 -17.50 4.39
CA LEU A 153 -14.78 -16.82 4.82
C LEU A 153 -15.50 -17.53 5.97
N VAL A 154 -15.35 -18.86 6.07
CA VAL A 154 -15.94 -19.69 7.14
C VAL A 154 -15.14 -19.59 8.45
N SER A 155 -13.88 -19.15 8.38
CA SER A 155 -13.08 -18.94 9.60
C SER A 155 -13.66 -17.81 10.45
N ASP A 156 -13.81 -18.05 11.75
CA ASP A 156 -14.20 -17.04 12.75
C ASP A 156 -13.17 -15.92 12.89
N ASP A 157 -11.98 -16.06 12.29
CA ASP A 157 -10.95 -15.03 12.27
C ASP A 157 -11.26 -13.97 11.18
N PRO A 158 -11.69 -12.75 11.55
CA PRO A 158 -11.91 -11.67 10.58
C PRO A 158 -10.63 -11.28 9.83
N SER A 159 -9.43 -11.61 10.35
CA SER A 159 -8.16 -11.40 9.66
C SER A 159 -7.99 -12.35 8.46
N GLY A 160 -8.64 -13.52 8.48
CA GLY A 160 -8.58 -14.51 7.39
C GLY A 160 -9.06 -13.94 6.06
N ARG A 161 -10.12 -13.12 6.09
CA ARG A 161 -10.67 -12.46 4.88
C ARG A 161 -9.67 -11.50 4.23
N GLN A 162 -8.88 -10.82 5.06
CA GLN A 162 -7.89 -9.85 4.59
C GLN A 162 -6.70 -10.56 3.94
N LYS A 163 -6.47 -11.83 4.27
CA LYS A 163 -5.39 -12.65 3.71
C LYS A 163 -5.64 -13.15 2.29
N ILE A 164 -6.84 -12.92 1.74
CA ILE A 164 -7.17 -13.29 0.36
C ILE A 164 -6.57 -12.27 -0.61
N ALA A 165 -5.60 -12.69 -1.42
CA ALA A 165 -4.95 -11.86 -2.43
C ALA A 165 -5.97 -11.16 -3.37
N ALA A 166 -7.00 -11.89 -3.84
CA ALA A 166 -8.07 -11.33 -4.67
C ALA A 166 -8.89 -10.23 -3.97
N SER A 167 -9.13 -10.33 -2.66
CA SER A 167 -9.85 -9.30 -1.87
C SER A 167 -9.05 -8.00 -1.81
N ARG A 168 -7.72 -8.12 -1.71
CA ARG A 168 -6.82 -6.96 -1.79
C ARG A 168 -6.79 -6.36 -3.19
N CYS A 169 -6.77 -7.18 -4.25
CA CYS A 169 -6.89 -6.71 -5.63
C CYS A 169 -8.20 -5.94 -5.87
N ASN A 170 -9.31 -6.39 -5.27
CA ASN A 170 -10.58 -5.66 -5.32
C ASN A 170 -10.45 -4.27 -4.69
N THR A 171 -9.76 -4.16 -3.56
CA THR A 171 -9.50 -2.88 -2.90
C THR A 171 -8.63 -1.96 -3.78
N VAL A 172 -7.61 -2.52 -4.44
CA VAL A 172 -6.77 -1.81 -5.41
C VAL A 172 -7.59 -1.29 -6.59
N LEU A 173 -8.43 -2.13 -7.19
CA LEU A 173 -9.29 -1.72 -8.31
C LEU A 173 -10.23 -0.59 -7.91
N LEU A 174 -10.88 -0.69 -6.75
CA LEU A 174 -11.73 0.40 -6.24
C LEU A 174 -10.94 1.70 -6.11
N ARG A 175 -9.71 1.62 -5.61
CA ARG A 175 -8.88 2.80 -5.44
C ARG A 175 -8.48 3.44 -6.77
N LEU A 176 -8.22 2.63 -7.78
CA LEU A 176 -7.84 3.11 -9.12
C LEU A 176 -9.03 3.72 -9.88
N VAL A 177 -10.25 3.18 -9.72
CA VAL A 177 -11.43 3.76 -10.40
C VAL A 177 -11.93 5.05 -9.76
N GLU A 178 -11.46 5.40 -8.56
CA GLU A 178 -11.81 6.66 -7.89
C GLU A 178 -10.98 7.86 -8.37
N THR A 179 -9.80 7.64 -8.95
CA THR A 179 -8.99 8.73 -9.51
C THR A 179 -9.26 8.83 -11.01
N GLU A 180 -9.52 10.04 -11.48
CA GLU A 180 -9.95 10.26 -12.86
C GLU A 180 -8.88 9.80 -13.86
N GLU A 181 -7.61 10.10 -13.57
CA GLU A 181 -6.47 9.75 -14.42
C GLU A 181 -6.30 8.23 -14.51
N ALA A 182 -6.39 7.52 -13.38
CA ALA A 182 -6.21 6.07 -13.38
C ALA A 182 -7.43 5.35 -13.96
N LEU A 183 -8.65 5.88 -13.76
CA LEU A 183 -9.85 5.37 -14.42
C LEU A 183 -9.74 5.48 -15.95
N LYS A 184 -9.37 6.66 -16.47
CA LYS A 184 -9.13 6.85 -17.91
C LYS A 184 -8.08 5.87 -18.42
N LYS A 185 -7.00 5.69 -17.68
CA LYS A 185 -5.95 4.73 -18.04
C LYS A 185 -6.45 3.28 -18.05
N LEU A 186 -7.25 2.86 -17.07
CA LEU A 186 -7.87 1.54 -17.05
C LEU A 186 -8.82 1.32 -18.24
N GLN A 187 -9.57 2.35 -18.63
CA GLN A 187 -10.45 2.30 -19.81
C GLN A 187 -9.64 2.12 -21.10
N GLN A 188 -8.54 2.87 -21.26
CA GLN A 188 -7.61 2.72 -22.38
C GLN A 188 -7.01 1.30 -22.46
N LEU A 189 -6.74 0.69 -21.31
CA LEU A 189 -6.25 -0.70 -21.21
C LEU A 189 -7.34 -1.77 -21.39
N ASN A 190 -8.57 -1.37 -21.77
CA ASN A 190 -9.73 -2.25 -21.91
C ASN A 190 -9.97 -3.13 -20.66
N ALA A 191 -9.77 -2.55 -19.47
CA ALA A 191 -9.81 -3.28 -18.20
C ALA A 191 -11.16 -3.99 -17.98
N LEU A 192 -12.27 -3.42 -18.45
CA LEU A 192 -13.59 -4.03 -18.31
C LEU A 192 -13.65 -5.42 -18.96
N SER A 193 -13.22 -5.53 -20.22
CA SER A 193 -13.26 -6.80 -20.95
C SER A 193 -12.33 -7.82 -20.32
N ARG A 194 -11.13 -7.37 -19.92
CA ARG A 194 -10.11 -8.22 -19.29
C ARG A 194 -10.53 -8.75 -17.91
N LEU A 195 -11.19 -7.93 -17.10
CA LEU A 195 -11.64 -8.32 -15.75
C LEU A 195 -12.95 -9.10 -15.77
N LYS A 196 -13.76 -8.99 -16.84
CA LYS A 196 -15.08 -9.65 -16.94
C LYS A 196 -15.00 -11.16 -16.81
N VAL A 197 -13.95 -11.79 -17.36
CA VAL A 197 -13.73 -13.24 -17.25
C VAL A 197 -13.47 -13.69 -15.81
N HIS A 198 -13.08 -12.76 -14.92
CA HIS A 198 -12.80 -13.00 -13.51
C HIS A 198 -13.93 -12.51 -12.58
N LYS A 199 -15.09 -12.09 -13.12
CA LYS A 199 -16.22 -11.53 -12.36
C LYS A 199 -16.57 -12.35 -11.11
N ASP A 200 -16.58 -13.67 -11.26
CA ASP A 200 -17.01 -14.56 -10.19
C ASP A 200 -16.03 -14.60 -9.01
N ILE A 201 -14.72 -14.61 -9.29
CA ILE A 201 -13.68 -14.53 -8.26
C ILE A 201 -13.72 -13.15 -7.60
N ILE A 202 -13.88 -12.10 -8.41
CA ILE A 202 -14.02 -10.72 -7.92
C ILE A 202 -15.19 -10.62 -6.94
N ASN A 203 -16.37 -11.12 -7.29
CA ASN A 203 -17.53 -11.09 -6.40
C ASN A 203 -17.32 -11.95 -5.14
N ALA A 204 -16.80 -13.17 -5.30
CA ALA A 204 -16.55 -14.06 -4.17
C ALA A 204 -15.57 -13.46 -3.15
N ALA A 205 -14.54 -12.73 -3.63
CA ALA A 205 -13.55 -12.09 -2.79
C ALA A 205 -14.03 -10.80 -2.10
N SER A 206 -15.29 -10.39 -2.30
CA SER A 206 -15.91 -9.23 -1.63
C SER A 206 -17.37 -9.51 -1.29
N PRO A 207 -17.64 -10.47 -0.40
CA PRO A 207 -18.99 -10.94 -0.10
C PRO A 207 -19.88 -9.86 0.51
N GLU A 208 -19.29 -8.88 1.20
CA GLU A 208 -20.01 -7.72 1.76
C GLU A 208 -20.53 -6.75 0.70
N SER A 209 -20.22 -7.00 -0.57
CA SER A 209 -20.65 -6.18 -1.69
C SER A 209 -21.08 -7.08 -2.84
N GLU A 210 -22.32 -7.59 -2.77
CA GLU A 210 -23.01 -8.26 -3.90
C GLU A 210 -22.98 -7.43 -5.21
N VAL A 211 -22.64 -6.16 -5.06
CA VAL A 211 -22.67 -5.06 -6.02
C VAL A 211 -21.27 -4.59 -6.40
N PHE A 212 -20.19 -5.22 -5.91
CA PHE A 212 -18.81 -4.83 -6.18
C PHE A 212 -18.54 -4.79 -7.68
N TRP A 213 -18.79 -5.89 -8.39
CA TRP A 213 -18.60 -5.94 -9.83
C TRP A 213 -19.49 -4.94 -10.57
N GLY A 214 -20.72 -4.74 -10.10
CA GLY A 214 -21.64 -3.75 -10.67
C GLY A 214 -21.03 -2.35 -10.65
N ARG A 215 -20.47 -1.95 -9.50
CA ARG A 215 -19.79 -0.67 -9.32
C ARG A 215 -18.54 -0.55 -10.18
N LEU A 216 -17.68 -1.58 -10.17
CA LEU A 216 -16.46 -1.61 -10.97
C LEU A 216 -16.79 -1.50 -12.46
N LYS A 217 -17.78 -2.28 -12.93
CA LYS A 217 -18.28 -2.23 -14.30
C LYS A 217 -18.81 -0.85 -14.66
N ALA A 218 -19.58 -0.21 -13.78
CA ALA A 218 -20.17 1.10 -14.04
C ALA A 218 -19.10 2.18 -14.24
N GLY A 219 -18.07 2.21 -13.38
CA GLY A 219 -16.92 3.11 -13.52
C GLY A 219 -16.13 2.84 -14.80
N LEU A 220 -15.74 1.59 -15.05
CA LEU A 220 -14.98 1.22 -16.25
C LEU A 220 -15.76 1.41 -17.56
N SER A 221 -17.09 1.47 -17.51
CA SER A 221 -17.94 1.75 -18.69
C SER A 221 -18.12 3.24 -18.98
N GLY A 222 -17.57 4.13 -18.14
CA GLY A 222 -17.79 5.57 -18.23
C GLY A 222 -19.23 6.01 -17.92
N LYS A 223 -20.06 5.11 -17.38
CA LYS A 223 -21.48 5.37 -17.07
C LYS A 223 -21.67 6.09 -15.74
N VAL A 224 -20.63 6.15 -14.90
CA VAL A 224 -20.66 6.83 -13.60
C VAL A 224 -19.45 7.77 -13.54
N PRO A 225 -19.64 9.05 -13.14
CA PRO A 225 -18.52 9.96 -13.00
C PRO A 225 -17.50 9.45 -11.95
N PRO A 226 -16.20 9.75 -12.12
CA PRO A 226 -15.12 9.27 -11.23
C PRO A 226 -15.32 9.65 -9.75
N ASN A 227 -16.13 10.69 -9.48
CA ASN A 227 -16.44 11.17 -8.13
C ASN A 227 -17.64 10.44 -7.50
N LEU A 228 -17.48 9.15 -7.21
CA LEU A 228 -18.36 8.40 -6.29
C LEU A 228 -18.42 9.02 -4.87
N ARG A 229 -17.58 10.02 -4.57
CA ARG A 229 -17.42 10.67 -3.25
C ARG A 229 -18.50 11.70 -2.88
N ARG A 230 -19.34 12.17 -3.81
CA ARG A 230 -20.32 13.24 -3.52
C ARG A 230 -21.65 13.02 -4.23
N MET A 231 -22.35 11.97 -3.81
CA MET A 231 -23.77 11.84 -4.15
C MET A 231 -24.55 11.79 -2.85
N ASP A 232 -24.81 12.97 -2.28
CA ASP A 232 -25.68 13.17 -1.12
C ASP A 232 -27.18 13.20 -1.50
N GLY A 233 -27.54 12.83 -2.74
CA GLY A 233 -28.91 12.80 -3.24
C GLY A 233 -29.44 11.39 -3.49
N ASP A 234 -30.78 11.26 -3.49
CA ASP A 234 -31.56 10.04 -3.75
C ASP A 234 -31.15 9.37 -5.07
N HIS A 235 -30.13 8.53 -5.01
CA HIS A 235 -29.71 7.73 -6.15
C HIS A 235 -30.68 6.55 -6.33
N PRO A 236 -31.03 6.15 -7.56
CA PRO A 236 -31.89 4.98 -7.84
C PRO A 236 -31.34 3.61 -7.40
N TRP A 237 -30.26 3.57 -6.60
CA TRP A 237 -29.82 2.36 -5.91
C TRP A 237 -30.13 2.54 -4.41
N PRO A 238 -31.32 2.10 -3.93
CA PRO A 238 -31.70 2.22 -2.53
C PRO A 238 -30.66 1.50 -1.65
N GLY A 239 -30.10 2.20 -0.65
CA GLY A 239 -29.13 1.64 0.30
C GLY A 239 -27.66 2.04 0.09
N PHE A 240 -27.33 2.83 -0.94
CA PHE A 240 -25.95 3.19 -1.28
C PHE A 240 -25.48 4.55 -0.73
N LYS A 241 -25.55 4.78 0.59
CA LYS A 241 -24.85 5.89 1.24
C LYS A 241 -23.48 5.43 1.76
N ILE A 242 -22.55 5.11 0.85
CA ILE A 242 -21.15 4.92 1.21
C ILE A 242 -20.36 6.06 0.59
N SER A 243 -20.47 7.25 1.19
CA SER A 243 -19.35 8.17 1.16
C SER A 243 -18.17 7.42 1.77
N TYR A 244 -17.18 7.06 0.96
CA TYR A 244 -15.92 6.56 1.50
C TYR A 244 -15.27 7.75 2.19
N SER A 245 -15.61 7.93 3.46
CA SER A 245 -14.89 8.85 4.32
C SER A 245 -13.40 8.55 4.21
N ASP A 246 -12.57 9.58 4.37
CA ASP A 246 -11.13 9.38 4.48
C ASP A 246 -10.77 8.36 5.58
N GLU A 247 -11.67 8.06 6.52
CA GLU A 247 -11.52 6.99 7.52
C GLU A 247 -11.61 5.60 6.93
N ARG A 248 -12.61 5.29 6.10
CA ARG A 248 -12.71 3.96 5.48
C ARG A 248 -11.56 3.72 4.53
N TRP A 249 -11.07 4.75 3.81
CA TRP A 249 -9.85 4.63 3.01
C TRP A 249 -8.59 4.55 3.86
N ARG A 250 -8.51 5.25 5.00
CA ARG A 250 -7.42 5.05 5.96
C ARG A 250 -7.43 3.62 6.48
N PHE A 251 -8.60 3.05 6.79
CA PHE A 251 -8.77 1.67 7.20
C PHE A 251 -8.37 0.70 6.09
N ALA A 252 -8.98 0.81 4.91
CA ALA A 252 -8.65 0.00 3.75
C ALA A 252 -7.17 0.12 3.36
N ARG A 253 -6.57 1.31 3.42
CA ARG A 253 -5.13 1.51 3.23
C ARG A 253 -4.35 0.79 4.31
N ARG A 254 -4.71 0.91 5.59
CA ARG A 254 -4.06 0.15 6.67
C ARG A 254 -4.13 -1.35 6.37
N HIS A 255 -5.30 -1.92 6.10
CA HIS A 255 -5.45 -3.37 5.91
C HIS A 255 -4.91 -3.90 4.57
N ALA A 256 -5.02 -3.14 3.49
CA ALA A 256 -4.51 -3.52 2.18
C ALA A 256 -2.98 -3.45 2.11
N THR A 257 -2.34 -2.63 2.95
CA THR A 257 -0.88 -2.44 2.92
C THR A 257 -0.17 -2.96 4.16
N SER A 258 -0.89 -3.29 5.22
CA SER A 258 -0.32 -4.05 6.33
C SER A 258 -0.05 -5.46 5.84
N GLY A 259 1.21 -5.86 5.92
CA GLY A 259 1.65 -7.24 5.78
C GLY A 259 0.96 -8.16 6.79
N ALA A 260 1.43 -9.42 6.86
CA ALA A 260 0.88 -10.39 7.81
C ALA A 260 1.06 -9.91 9.26
N PHE A 261 2.02 -9.00 9.44
CA PHE A 261 2.24 -8.25 10.66
C PHE A 261 1.99 -6.78 10.35
N PRO A 262 0.94 -6.14 10.91
CA PRO A 262 0.93 -4.69 10.95
C PRO A 262 2.25 -4.29 11.60
N THR A 263 3.04 -3.45 10.92
CA THR A 263 4.25 -2.90 11.53
C THR A 263 3.80 -2.15 12.76
N ARG A 264 4.01 -2.79 13.90
CA ARG A 264 3.52 -2.32 15.17
C ARG A 264 4.23 -1.01 15.42
N THR A 265 3.47 0.08 15.43
CA THR A 265 4.00 1.35 15.87
C THR A 265 4.51 1.15 17.29
N VAL A 266 5.78 1.44 17.53
CA VAL A 266 6.37 1.39 18.86
C VAL A 266 6.73 2.79 19.31
N CYS A 267 6.88 2.97 20.62
CA CYS A 267 7.35 4.25 21.12
C CYS A 267 8.76 4.50 20.60
N SER A 268 9.02 5.71 20.07
CA SER A 268 10.33 6.09 19.54
C SER A 268 11.41 6.22 20.62
N TRP A 269 11.06 6.20 21.91
CA TRP A 269 12.03 6.12 22.99
C TRP A 269 12.53 4.68 23.14
N LYS A 270 13.82 4.45 22.87
CA LYS A 270 14.43 3.10 22.82
C LYS A 270 14.27 2.26 24.09
N LEU A 271 14.12 2.91 25.25
CA LEU A 271 13.96 2.23 26.55
C LEU A 271 12.49 2.10 26.97
N SER A 272 11.55 2.44 26.10
CA SER A 272 10.14 2.24 26.36
C SER A 272 9.82 0.75 26.48
N THR A 273 9.27 0.36 27.62
CA THR A 273 8.66 -0.97 27.83
C THR A 273 7.21 -1.03 27.36
N ALA A 274 6.62 0.11 26.98
CA ALA A 274 5.32 0.12 26.35
C ALA A 274 5.36 -0.76 25.10
N GLY A 275 4.43 -1.72 25.05
CA GLY A 275 4.26 -2.55 23.88
C GLY A 275 3.84 -1.75 22.65
N PRO A 276 3.47 -2.45 21.58
CA PRO A 276 2.81 -1.88 20.41
C PRO A 276 1.67 -0.91 20.74
N GLU A 277 1.51 0.13 19.92
CA GLU A 277 0.33 1.02 19.95
C GLU A 277 -0.96 0.19 19.89
N PRO A 278 -1.86 0.29 20.90
CA PRO A 278 -3.15 -0.40 20.87
C PRO A 278 -4.07 0.21 19.81
N ASP A 279 -4.91 -0.61 19.18
CA ASP A 279 -5.78 -0.17 18.07
C ASP A 279 -6.78 0.96 18.46
N SER A 280 -7.07 1.10 19.76
CA SER A 280 -8.03 2.06 20.32
C SER A 280 -7.42 3.34 20.91
N GLY A 281 -6.09 3.46 20.98
CA GLY A 281 -5.43 4.56 21.69
C GLY A 281 -4.08 4.92 21.06
N GLY A 282 -4.11 5.89 20.13
CA GLY A 282 -2.94 6.25 19.36
C GLY A 282 -1.82 6.89 20.20
N PHE A 283 -0.58 6.49 19.92
CA PHE A 283 0.62 7.18 20.38
C PHE A 283 0.62 8.62 19.88
N SER A 284 0.94 9.53 20.78
CA SER A 284 1.10 10.94 20.45
C SER A 284 2.26 11.12 19.46
N ARG A 285 1.98 11.83 18.36
CA ARG A 285 3.03 12.21 17.40
C ARG A 285 3.75 13.46 17.90
N CYS A 286 5.04 13.56 17.60
CA CYS A 286 5.76 14.80 17.81
C CYS A 286 5.07 15.93 17.04
N ALA A 287 4.61 16.97 17.74
CA ALA A 287 3.88 18.08 17.12
C ALA A 287 4.66 18.77 15.99
N ARG A 288 6.00 18.74 16.03
CA ARG A 288 6.86 19.40 15.04
C ARG A 288 7.11 18.56 13.79
N CYS A 289 7.62 17.34 13.96
CA CYS A 289 8.03 16.51 12.83
C CYS A 289 6.95 15.50 12.42
N GLN A 290 5.99 15.20 13.28
CA GLN A 290 4.95 14.17 13.09
C GLN A 290 5.45 12.73 12.88
N VAL A 291 6.77 12.52 12.84
CA VAL A 291 7.46 11.23 12.66
C VAL A 291 7.46 10.39 13.93
N ALA A 292 8.07 10.95 14.98
CA ALA A 292 8.30 10.21 16.20
C ALA A 292 6.99 10.08 16.96
N ARG A 293 6.73 8.87 17.45
CA ARG A 293 5.52 8.52 18.17
C ARG A 293 5.85 8.11 19.60
N TYR A 294 5.04 8.57 20.53
CA TYR A 294 5.27 8.36 21.94
C TYR A 294 3.97 7.92 22.62
N CYS A 295 4.05 6.82 23.36
CA CYS A 295 2.94 6.38 24.20
C CYS A 295 2.62 7.38 25.32
N SER A 296 3.54 8.30 25.64
CA SER A 296 3.36 9.33 26.66
C SER A 296 4.22 10.59 26.39
N LYS A 297 3.85 11.73 27.00
CA LYS A 297 4.64 12.98 26.91
C LYS A 297 5.99 12.83 27.61
N GLU A 298 6.09 11.95 28.59
CA GLU A 298 7.28 11.64 29.36
C GLU A 298 8.33 11.00 28.44
N HIS A 299 7.94 10.00 27.65
CA HIS A 299 8.83 9.37 26.68
C HIS A 299 9.29 10.35 25.59
N GLN A 300 8.41 11.28 25.19
CA GLN A 300 8.81 12.37 24.29
C GLN A 300 9.88 13.26 24.92
N LYS A 301 9.73 13.68 26.19
CA LYS A 301 10.73 14.49 26.91
C LYS A 301 12.06 13.75 27.05
N LEU A 302 12.04 12.46 27.38
CA LEU A 302 13.24 11.63 27.51
C LEU A 302 13.96 11.45 26.17
N HIS A 303 13.22 11.21 25.09
CA HIS A 303 13.79 11.10 23.75
C HIS A 303 14.21 12.45 23.15
N TRP A 304 13.73 13.58 23.68
CA TRP A 304 13.91 14.91 23.07
C TRP A 304 15.38 15.29 22.81
N ARG A 305 16.29 14.95 23.73
CA ARG A 305 17.73 15.30 23.61
C ARG A 305 18.38 14.74 22.34
N THR A 306 18.04 13.51 21.96
CA THR A 306 18.52 12.87 20.72
C THR A 306 17.61 13.19 19.55
N HIS A 307 16.29 13.21 19.77
CA HIS A 307 15.31 13.49 18.73
C HIS A 307 15.45 14.89 18.11
N ARG A 308 15.76 15.93 18.90
CA ARG A 308 15.83 17.32 18.44
C ARG A 308 16.72 17.52 17.21
N LYS A 309 17.83 16.76 17.12
CA LYS A 309 18.77 16.79 15.99
C LYS A 309 18.08 16.38 14.69
N HIS A 310 17.25 15.34 14.74
CA HIS A 310 16.49 14.83 13.60
C HIS A 310 15.19 15.59 13.35
N CYS A 311 14.60 16.14 14.42
CA CYS A 311 13.35 16.91 14.40
C CYS A 311 13.50 18.22 13.62
N GLN A 312 14.58 18.97 13.85
CA GLN A 312 14.83 20.25 13.17
C GLN A 312 15.11 20.09 11.68
N ALA A 313 15.80 19.03 11.28
CA ALA A 313 16.14 18.76 9.88
C ALA A 313 14.91 18.57 8.98
N GLN A 314 13.74 18.22 9.53
CA GLN A 314 12.54 18.05 8.72
C GLN A 314 11.78 19.34 8.42
N LEU A 315 11.85 20.35 9.30
CA LEU A 315 11.19 21.64 9.05
C LEU A 315 11.76 22.34 7.82
N VAL A 316 13.06 22.15 7.56
CA VAL A 316 13.73 22.71 6.38
C VAL A 316 13.21 22.07 5.09
N ILE A 317 12.96 20.76 5.09
CA ILE A 317 12.48 20.01 3.92
C ILE A 317 11.02 20.40 3.64
N THR A 318 10.15 20.37 4.65
CA THR A 318 8.73 20.73 4.46
C THR A 318 8.54 22.17 4.02
N ASN A 319 9.38 23.09 4.50
CA ASN A 319 9.34 24.51 4.10
C ASN A 319 9.93 24.75 2.71
N ALA A 320 10.90 23.93 2.26
CA ALA A 320 11.44 23.99 0.90
C ALA A 320 10.47 23.41 -0.16
N GLU A 321 9.68 22.41 0.22
CA GLU A 321 8.63 21.83 -0.64
C GLU A 321 7.36 22.68 -0.72
N ALA A 322 7.10 23.52 0.30
CA ALA A 322 6.09 24.59 0.24
C ALA A 322 6.57 25.72 -0.70
N LYS A 323 6.57 25.47 -2.01
CA LYS A 323 7.07 26.41 -3.02
C LYS A 323 6.38 27.79 -3.00
N PRO A 324 7.09 28.83 -3.47
CA PRO A 324 6.72 30.24 -3.41
C PRO A 324 5.66 30.58 -4.47
N GLY A 325 4.38 30.62 -4.07
CA GLY A 325 3.28 30.78 -5.02
C GLY A 325 2.11 31.65 -4.56
N ARG A 326 2.24 32.39 -3.47
CA ARG A 326 1.26 33.43 -3.08
C ARG A 326 1.94 34.78 -2.89
N LYS A 327 2.37 35.40 -4.01
CA LYS A 327 2.35 36.86 -4.12
C LYS A 327 0.90 37.23 -4.44
N GLY A 328 0.10 37.47 -3.40
CA GLY A 328 -1.31 37.77 -3.54
C GLY A 328 -1.79 38.65 -2.39
N GLY A 329 -1.46 39.92 -2.49
CA GLY A 329 -2.21 41.07 -1.97
C GLY A 329 -2.79 40.96 -0.55
N ARG A 330 -2.04 41.47 0.42
CA ARG A 330 -2.64 42.19 1.56
C ARG A 330 -1.63 43.19 2.12
N GLU A 331 -1.29 44.17 1.29
CA GLU A 331 -0.77 45.45 1.76
C GLU A 331 -1.99 46.33 2.02
N ALA A 332 -2.47 46.34 3.26
CA ALA A 332 -3.51 47.25 3.71
C ALA A 332 -3.15 47.74 5.11
N ARG A 333 -2.57 48.95 5.12
CA ARG A 333 -2.97 50.09 5.94
C ARG A 333 -2.85 49.93 7.46
N TRP A 334 -1.65 50.24 7.97
CA TRP A 334 -1.42 50.75 9.32
C TRP A 334 -0.61 52.06 9.25
N LYS A 335 -1.35 53.15 9.07
CA LYS A 335 -1.05 54.58 9.28
C LYS A 335 -2.43 55.16 9.59
N GLU A 336 -2.74 55.91 10.63
CA GLU A 336 -2.02 56.69 11.64
C GLU A 336 -2.83 56.58 12.94
N LEU A 337 -2.18 56.65 14.10
CA LEU A 337 -2.72 57.25 15.33
C LEU A 337 -1.51 57.49 16.27
N GLU A 338 -0.86 58.64 16.11
CA GLU A 338 -0.07 59.26 17.19
C GLU A 338 -1.01 60.22 17.96
N PRO A 339 -1.02 60.21 19.30
CA PRO A 339 -1.74 61.20 20.08
C PRO A 339 -0.86 62.43 20.38
N GLU A 340 -1.50 63.60 20.36
CA GLU A 340 -0.98 64.90 20.86
C GLU A 340 -0.74 64.91 22.37
#